data_AF-A0AAV5S965-F1
#
_entry.id   AF-A0AAV5S965-F1
#
_cell.length_a   1.000
_cell.length_b   1.000
_cell.length_c   1.000
_cell.angle_alpha   90.00
_cell.angle_beta   90.00
_cell.angle_gamma   90.00
#
_symmetry.space_group_name_H-M   'P 1'
#
loop_
_entity.id
_entity.type
_entity.pdbx_description
1 polymer ?
#
loop_
_entity_poly.entity_id
_entity_poly.type
_entity_poly.pdbx_seq_one_letter_code
_entity_poly.pdbx_strand_id
1 'polypeptide(L)'
;IPRNPLRLLRAKEVTTKHCLMTFQTPALLPTLDRVTNLTKTFERGIYAPLTATGDIIINDVFSSCHCSLAFKTLQQSVFSVYHFLSFLLPERDDLPLGLTYLASALELFIPSKAIFL
;
A
#
# COMPACT_ATOMS: atom_id res chain seq x y z
N ILE A 1 -16.98 16.04 -15.23
CA ILE A 1 -15.90 15.07 -14.94
C ILE A 1 -16.56 13.82 -14.35
N PRO A 2 -16.63 12.68 -15.06
CA PRO A 2 -17.22 11.48 -14.48
C PRO A 2 -16.36 11.07 -13.28
N ARG A 3 -16.94 11.16 -12.09
CA ARG A 3 -16.29 10.82 -10.80
C ARG A 3 -16.33 9.30 -10.62
N ASN A 4 -15.57 8.56 -11.43
CA ASN A 4 -15.29 7.18 -11.05
C ASN A 4 -14.38 7.24 -9.80
N PRO A 5 -14.73 6.56 -8.71
CA PRO A 5 -13.90 6.56 -7.52
C PRO A 5 -12.54 5.94 -7.87
N LEU A 6 -11.47 6.63 -7.50
CA LEU A 6 -10.13 6.08 -7.60
C LEU A 6 -10.06 4.81 -6.75
N ARG A 7 -9.53 3.75 -7.34
CA ARG A 7 -9.43 2.44 -6.69
C ARG A 7 -7.99 1.95 -6.76
N LEU A 8 -7.49 1.49 -5.63
CA LEU A 8 -6.21 0.77 -5.57
C LEU A 8 -6.41 -0.63 -6.15
N LEU A 9 -5.58 -0.96 -7.15
CA LEU A 9 -5.50 -2.26 -7.78
C LEU A 9 -4.08 -2.78 -7.68
N ARG A 10 -3.92 -4.09 -7.55
CA ARG A 10 -2.58 -4.70 -7.56
C ARG A 10 -2.01 -4.60 -8.96
N ALA A 11 -0.71 -4.34 -9.09
CA ALA A 11 -0.02 -4.29 -10.39
C ALA A 11 -0.28 -5.54 -11.25
N LYS A 12 -0.37 -6.72 -10.62
CA LYS A 12 -0.70 -8.00 -11.27
C LYS A 12 -2.09 -8.05 -11.91
N GLU A 13 -3.04 -7.28 -11.39
CA GLU A 13 -4.44 -7.27 -11.85
C GLU A 13 -4.70 -6.18 -12.91
N VAL A 14 -3.71 -5.31 -13.16
CA VAL A 14 -3.83 -4.25 -14.15
C VAL A 14 -3.87 -4.85 -15.56
N THR A 15 -4.77 -4.31 -16.38
CA THR A 15 -4.96 -4.69 -17.78
C THR A 15 -5.06 -3.45 -18.66
N THR A 16 -4.97 -3.59 -19.98
CA THR A 16 -5.09 -2.49 -20.97
C THR A 16 -6.49 -1.83 -21.02
N LYS A 17 -7.44 -2.32 -20.22
CA LYS A 17 -8.76 -1.71 -20.01
C LYS A 17 -8.75 -0.66 -18.90
N HIS A 18 -7.71 -0.63 -18.07
CA HIS A 18 -7.58 0.28 -16.95
C HIS A 18 -6.85 1.57 -17.34
N CYS A 19 -7.12 2.63 -16.59
CA CYS A 19 -6.38 3.88 -16.64
C CYS A 19 -5.64 4.09 -15.31
N LEU A 20 -4.45 4.67 -15.41
CA LEU A 20 -3.61 5.06 -14.28
C LEU A 20 -3.70 6.57 -14.09
N MET A 21 -3.52 7.00 -12.85
CA MET A 21 -3.43 8.41 -12.53
C MET A 21 -1.98 8.87 -12.70
N THR A 22 -1.79 9.84 -13.58
CA THR A 22 -0.49 10.39 -13.92
C THR A 22 -0.42 11.88 -13.60
N PHE A 23 0.79 12.41 -13.48
CA PHE A 23 1.03 13.82 -13.23
C PHE A 23 1.92 14.38 -14.34
N GLN A 24 1.40 15.34 -15.11
CA GLN A 24 2.21 16.03 -16.10
C GLN A 24 3.04 17.14 -15.44
N THR A 25 4.26 17.36 -15.91
CA THR A 25 5.04 18.57 -15.63
C THR A 25 4.83 19.59 -16.76
N PRO A 26 4.79 20.91 -16.51
CA PRO A 26 5.20 21.64 -15.30
C PRO A 26 4.10 21.89 -14.26
N ALA A 27 2.82 21.78 -14.64
CA ALA A 27 1.71 21.93 -13.71
C ALA A 27 1.30 20.54 -13.29
N LEU A 28 1.59 20.15 -12.03
CA LEU A 28 1.37 18.84 -11.38
C LEU A 28 -0.12 18.44 -11.33
N LEU A 29 -0.76 18.48 -12.49
CA LEU A 29 -2.18 18.31 -12.71
C LEU A 29 -2.43 16.82 -12.89
N PRO A 30 -3.38 16.25 -12.14
CA PRO A 30 -3.70 14.85 -12.26
C PRO A 30 -4.44 14.58 -13.58
N THR A 31 -3.89 13.67 -14.36
CA THR A 31 -4.46 13.15 -15.61
C THR A 31 -4.72 11.64 -15.50
N LEU A 32 -5.60 11.13 -16.36
CA LEU A 32 -5.93 9.70 -16.43
C LEU A 32 -5.43 9.14 -17.76
N ASP A 33 -4.37 8.34 -17.70
CA ASP A 33 -3.73 7.76 -18.87
C ASP A 33 -4.03 6.27 -18.98
N ARG A 34 -4.38 5.82 -20.18
CA ARG A 34 -4.73 4.41 -20.42
C ARG A 34 -3.47 3.55 -20.54
N VAL A 35 -3.50 2.37 -19.93
CA VAL A 35 -2.42 1.38 -20.08
C VAL A 35 -2.40 0.84 -21.50
N THR A 36 -1.29 1.03 -22.20
CA THR A 36 -1.09 0.57 -23.58
C THR A 36 -0.31 -0.75 -23.66
N ASN A 37 0.66 -0.95 -22.77
CA ASN A 37 1.54 -2.11 -22.76
C ASN A 37 1.78 -2.59 -21.33
N LEU A 38 1.96 -3.91 -21.16
CA LEU A 38 2.26 -4.57 -19.90
C LEU A 38 3.44 -5.52 -20.13
N THR A 39 4.53 -5.27 -19.42
CA THR A 39 5.73 -6.12 -19.44
C THR A 39 6.06 -6.61 -18.03
N LYS A 40 6.84 -7.68 -17.96
CA LYS A 40 7.45 -8.18 -16.72
C LYS A 40 8.96 -8.19 -16.90
N THR A 41 9.69 -7.58 -15.98
CA THR A 41 11.15 -7.56 -15.97
C THR A 41 11.66 -8.28 -14.72
N PHE A 42 12.84 -8.89 -14.83
CA PHE A 42 13.55 -9.51 -13.71
C PHE A 42 14.82 -8.72 -13.48
N GLU A 43 14.84 -7.92 -12.42
CA GLU A 43 15.92 -7.00 -12.10
C GLU A 43 16.37 -7.18 -10.64
N ARG A 44 17.56 -6.68 -10.32
CA ARG A 44 18.16 -6.80 -8.98
C ARG A 44 18.01 -5.48 -8.23
N GLY A 45 17.45 -5.56 -7.02
CA GLY A 45 17.26 -4.42 -6.13
C GLY A 45 15.82 -3.90 -6.17
N ILE A 46 15.21 -3.76 -5.00
CA ILE A 46 13.85 -3.22 -4.84
C ILE A 46 13.96 -2.09 -3.81
N TYR A 47 13.33 -0.96 -4.11
CA TYR A 47 13.25 0.19 -3.20
C TYR A 47 11.79 0.58 -3.00
N ALA A 48 11.36 0.68 -1.74
CA ALA A 48 9.97 0.99 -1.37
C ALA A 48 9.95 1.94 -0.15
N PRO A 49 10.16 3.25 -0.37
CA PRO A 49 10.16 4.23 0.71
C PRO A 49 8.75 4.49 1.23
N LEU A 50 8.57 4.60 2.54
CA LEU A 50 7.30 4.97 3.16
C LEU A 50 7.24 6.50 3.31
N THR A 51 6.29 7.15 2.62
CA THR A 51 6.00 8.58 2.78
C THR A 51 5.00 8.81 3.91
N ALA A 52 4.85 10.05 4.37
CA ALA A 52 3.87 10.39 5.42
C ALA A 52 2.41 10.06 5.02
N THR A 53 2.09 10.10 3.73
CA THR A 53 0.76 9.77 3.20
C THR A 53 0.60 8.29 2.84
N GLY A 54 1.71 7.54 2.69
CA GLY A 54 1.70 6.15 2.24
C GLY A 54 1.53 5.96 0.73
N ASP A 55 1.59 7.06 -0.03
CA ASP A 55 1.55 7.09 -1.49
C ASP A 55 2.75 7.90 -2.05
N ILE A 56 3.15 7.58 -3.27
CA ILE A 56 4.34 8.13 -3.94
C ILE A 56 4.09 8.29 -5.44
N ILE A 57 4.72 9.30 -6.05
CA ILE A 57 4.74 9.49 -7.51
C ILE A 57 6.08 8.98 -8.02
N ILE A 58 6.06 8.00 -8.92
CA ILE A 58 7.27 7.42 -9.54
C ILE A 58 7.05 7.41 -11.05
N ASN A 59 7.98 7.99 -11.80
CA ASN A 59 7.89 8.13 -13.26
C ASN A 59 6.52 8.68 -13.70
N ASP A 60 6.10 9.77 -13.04
CA ASP A 60 4.82 10.46 -13.25
C ASP A 60 3.57 9.64 -12.92
N VAL A 61 3.68 8.42 -12.37
CA VAL A 61 2.54 7.57 -12.01
C VAL A 61 2.29 7.62 -10.50
N PHE A 62 1.04 7.82 -10.11
CA PHE A 62 0.60 7.72 -8.71
C PHE A 62 0.54 6.26 -8.25
N SER A 63 1.27 5.91 -7.20
CA SER A 63 1.33 4.55 -6.65
C SER A 63 1.29 4.54 -5.12
N SER A 64 0.87 3.42 -4.54
CA SER A 64 0.97 3.21 -3.09
C SER A 64 2.35 2.67 -2.71
N CYS A 65 2.86 3.07 -1.55
CA CYS A 65 4.13 2.55 -1.01
C CYS A 65 4.04 1.09 -0.56
N HIS A 66 2.84 0.54 -0.38
CA HIS A 66 2.62 -0.83 0.10
C HIS A 66 2.42 -1.82 -1.05
N CYS A 67 3.24 -2.88 -1.09
CA CYS A 67 3.10 -3.95 -2.09
C CYS A 67 1.89 -4.87 -1.83
N SER A 68 1.47 -5.01 -0.57
CA SER A 68 0.33 -5.84 -0.16
C SER A 68 -0.74 -5.01 0.50
N LEU A 69 -1.93 -5.01 -0.10
CA LEU A 69 -3.11 -4.36 0.46
C LEU A 69 -3.49 -4.99 1.82
N ALA A 70 -3.31 -6.31 1.97
CA ALA A 70 -3.62 -7.02 3.21
C ALA A 70 -2.73 -6.57 4.37
N PHE A 71 -1.44 -6.37 4.11
CA PHE A 71 -0.50 -5.91 5.14
C PHE A 71 -0.83 -4.49 5.61
N LYS A 72 -1.17 -3.58 4.67
CA LYS A 72 -1.65 -2.23 5.01
C LYS A 72 -2.88 -2.29 5.91
N THR A 73 -3.89 -3.09 5.53
CA THR A 73 -5.11 -3.24 6.33
C THR A 73 -4.81 -3.78 7.72
N LEU A 74 -3.94 -4.78 7.83
CA LEU A 74 -3.60 -5.38 9.13
C LEU A 74 -2.84 -4.41 10.03
N GLN A 75 -1.85 -3.71 9.50
CA GLN A 75 -1.12 -2.72 10.26
C GLN A 75 -2.06 -1.62 10.77
N GLN A 76 -2.96 -1.13 9.93
CA GLN A 76 -3.96 -0.13 10.30
C GLN A 76 -4.97 -0.67 11.33
N SER A 77 -5.41 -1.93 11.19
CA SER A 77 -6.30 -2.57 12.18
C SER A 77 -5.62 -2.75 13.54
N VAL A 78 -4.37 -3.21 13.57
CA VAL A 78 -3.60 -3.36 14.81
C VAL A 78 -3.39 -2.01 15.47
N PHE A 79 -2.99 -0.99 14.72
CA PHE A 79 -2.81 0.35 15.27
C PHE A 79 -4.12 0.99 15.73
N SER A 80 -5.23 0.74 15.04
CA SER A 80 -6.55 1.20 15.48
C SER A 80 -6.98 0.53 16.79
N VAL A 81 -6.80 -0.78 16.92
CA VAL A 81 -7.10 -1.52 18.16
C VAL A 81 -6.17 -1.07 19.29
N TYR A 82 -4.88 -0.89 18.99
CA TYR A 82 -3.91 -0.38 19.94
C TYR A 82 -4.29 1.01 20.44
N HIS A 83 -4.64 1.92 19.54
CA HIS A 83 -5.03 3.29 19.91
C HIS A 83 -6.35 3.33 20.69
N PHE A 84 -7.26 2.39 20.44
CA PHE A 84 -8.47 2.23 21.25
C PHE A 84 -8.16 1.72 22.66
N LEU A 85 -7.23 0.75 22.77
CA LEU A 85 -6.85 0.13 24.03
C LEU A 85 -5.76 0.91 24.79
N SER A 86 -5.13 1.91 24.18
CA SER A 86 -4.08 2.72 24.80
C SER A 86 -4.58 3.51 26.02
N PHE A 87 -5.90 3.70 26.14
CA PHE A 87 -6.52 4.25 27.36
C PHE A 87 -6.40 3.32 28.58
N LEU A 88 -6.28 2.00 28.37
CA LEU A 88 -6.20 0.99 29.43
C LEU A 88 -4.77 0.51 29.71
N LEU A 89 -3.83 0.82 28.82
CA LEU A 89 -2.46 0.32 28.87
C LEU A 89 -1.51 1.42 29.38
N PRO A 90 -0.59 1.11 30.31
CA PRO A 90 0.37 2.08 30.80
C PRO A 90 1.28 2.55 29.65
N GLU A 91 1.38 3.86 29.49
CA GLU A 91 2.23 4.53 28.51
C GLU A 91 3.70 4.15 28.77
N ARG A 92 4.27 3.32 27.89
CA ARG A 92 5.72 3.07 27.80
C ARG A 92 6.14 3.36 26.37
N ASP A 93 7.33 3.92 26.20
CA ASP A 93 7.92 4.33 24.92
C ASP A 93 8.17 3.16 23.94
N ASP A 94 8.02 1.92 24.40
CA ASP A 94 8.18 0.70 23.61
C ASP A 94 6.83 0.03 23.32
N LEU A 95 6.69 -0.57 22.13
CA LEU A 95 5.52 -1.42 21.79
C LEU A 95 5.25 -2.39 22.95
N PRO A 96 4.01 -2.50 23.44
CA PRO A 96 3.73 -3.32 24.61
C PRO A 96 4.16 -4.78 24.36
N LEU A 97 4.83 -5.35 25.36
CA LEU A 97 5.22 -6.77 25.39
C LEU A 97 3.98 -7.63 25.07
N GLY A 98 4.02 -8.34 23.94
CA GLY A 98 2.87 -9.11 23.43
C GLY A 98 2.41 -8.67 22.04
N LEU A 99 2.55 -7.38 21.68
CA LEU A 99 2.12 -6.89 20.37
C LEU A 99 2.97 -7.47 19.24
N THR A 100 4.24 -7.74 19.49
CA THR A 100 5.13 -8.45 18.56
C THR A 100 4.65 -9.87 18.31
N TYR A 101 4.25 -10.61 19.34
CA TYR A 101 3.71 -11.96 19.21
C TYR A 101 2.34 -11.97 18.52
N LEU A 102 1.47 -11.00 18.83
CA LEU A 102 0.19 -10.85 18.15
C LEU A 102 0.37 -10.50 16.67
N ALA A 103 1.31 -9.61 16.35
CA ALA A 103 1.68 -9.30 14.97
C ALA A 103 2.19 -10.55 14.24
N SER A 104 3.09 -11.32 14.84
CA SER A 104 3.59 -12.58 14.29
C SER A 104 2.50 -13.65 14.15
N ALA A 105 1.54 -13.73 15.09
CA ALA A 105 0.41 -14.65 15.00
C ALA A 105 -0.56 -14.23 13.88
N LEU A 106 -0.79 -12.93 13.70
CA LEU A 106 -1.61 -12.40 12.62
C LEU A 106 -1.01 -12.71 11.24
N GLU A 107 0.32 -12.66 11.10
CA GLU A 107 1.01 -13.09 9.88
C GLU A 107 0.68 -14.54 9.46
N LEU A 108 0.39 -15.43 10.43
CA LEU A 108 0.01 -16.81 10.17
C LEU A 108 -1.38 -16.95 9.54
N PHE A 109 -2.29 -16.02 9.84
CA PHE A 109 -3.65 -15.99 9.30
C PHE A 109 -3.76 -15.16 8.02
N ILE A 110 -2.69 -14.45 7.62
CA ILE A 110 -2.61 -13.83 6.30
C ILE A 110 -2.48 -14.96 5.28
N PRO A 111 -3.40 -15.08 4.31
CA PRO A 111 -3.30 -16.13 3.32
C PRO A 111 -1.97 -15.99 2.54
N SER A 112 -1.12 -17.00 2.69
CA SER A 112 0.22 -17.13 2.10
C SER A 112 0.28 -17.03 0.57
N LYS A 113 -0.87 -17.00 -0.12
CA LYS A 113 -0.95 -16.83 -1.57
C LYS A 113 -0.70 -15.40 -2.06
N ALA A 114 -0.49 -14.45 -1.16
CA ALA A 114 -0.22 -13.05 -1.52
C ALA A 114 1.27 -12.66 -1.51
N ILE A 115 2.19 -13.57 -1.18
CA ILE A 115 3.59 -13.20 -0.92
C ILE A 115 4.51 -13.34 -2.14
N PHE A 116 4.27 -14.24 -3.10
CA PHE A 116 5.09 -14.30 -4.31
C PHE A 116 4.30 -14.97 -5.44
N LEU A 117 3.89 -14.17 -6.45
CA LEU A 117 3.66 -14.50 -7.88
C LEU A 117 2.82 -13.42 -8.55
#